data_AF-A0A972J7M6-F1
#
_entry.id   AF-A0A972J7M6-F1
#
_cell.length_a   1.000
_cell.length_b   1.000
_cell.length_c   1.000
_cell.angle_alpha   90.00
_cell.angle_beta   90.00
_cell.angle_gamma   90.00
#
_symmetry.space_group_name_H-M   'P 1'
#
loop_
_entity.id
_entity.type
_entity.pdbx_description
1 polymer ?
#
loop_
_entity_poly.entity_id
_entity_poly.type
_entity_poly.pdbx_seq_one_letter_code
_entity_poly.pdbx_strand_id
1 'polypeptide(L)'
;MSITKEQIREVKSRGFLLNRGTERFSGRIVTAAGLFTPDELRTVAELAEKFGNGKVIMTSRLAAELEGIPFEKIPEAEKFANERGLYFGGTGAKIRPVTACKGTTCIYGNI
;
A
#
# COMPACT_ATOMS: atom_id res chain seq x y z
N MET A 1 -11.86 4.17 21.52
CA MET A 1 -13.08 4.36 20.70
C MET A 1 -13.02 3.31 19.61
N SER A 2 -14.04 2.46 19.49
CA SER A 2 -14.01 1.39 18.47
C SER A 2 -14.25 1.93 17.08
N ILE A 3 -13.41 1.55 16.11
CA ILE A 3 -13.55 1.95 14.71
C ILE A 3 -14.90 1.48 14.15
N THR A 4 -15.66 2.40 13.55
CA THR A 4 -16.98 2.12 12.97
C THR A 4 -16.89 1.40 11.63
N LYS A 5 -17.98 0.73 11.23
CA LYS A 5 -18.05 0.05 9.92
C LYS A 5 -17.95 1.04 8.76
N GLU A 6 -18.50 2.24 8.96
CA GLU A 6 -18.49 3.34 8.01
C GLU A 6 -17.06 3.82 7.76
N GLN A 7 -16.28 4.05 8.82
CA GLN A 7 -14.86 4.40 8.74
C GLN A 7 -14.04 3.32 8.03
N ILE A 8 -14.27 2.04 8.35
CA ILE A 8 -13.58 0.92 7.67
C ILE A 8 -13.90 0.92 6.18
N ARG A 9 -15.16 1.14 5.80
CA ARG A 9 -15.59 1.17 4.40
C ARG A 9 -14.97 2.35 3.65
N GLU A 10 -14.89 3.51 4.30
CA GLU A 10 -14.30 4.73 3.74
C GLU A 10 -12.82 4.50 3.38
N VAL A 11 -12.00 4.09 4.36
CA VAL A 11 -10.56 3.92 4.15
C VAL A 11 -10.22 2.72 3.27
N LYS A 12 -11.11 1.72 3.20
CA LYS A 12 -11.01 0.62 2.22
C LYS A 12 -11.04 1.09 0.77
N SER A 13 -11.70 2.20 0.46
CA SER A 13 -11.68 2.77 -0.90
C SER A 13 -10.38 3.55 -1.20
N ARG A 14 -9.62 3.88 -0.16
CA ARG A 14 -8.39 4.68 -0.16
C ARG A 14 -7.11 3.85 -0.07
N GLY A 15 -7.19 2.52 -0.02
CA GLY A 15 -6.01 1.64 0.04
C GLY A 15 -5.79 0.91 1.37
N PHE A 16 -6.66 1.11 2.36
CA PHE A 16 -6.43 0.64 3.73
C PHE A 16 -7.36 -0.50 4.14
N LEU A 17 -6.80 -1.59 4.67
CA LEU A 17 -7.51 -2.80 5.06
C LEU A 17 -7.36 -3.05 6.55
N LEU A 18 -8.48 -3.17 7.27
CA LEU A 18 -8.45 -3.46 8.71
C LEU A 18 -7.71 -4.77 9.00
N ASN A 19 -6.72 -4.72 9.89
CA ASN A 19 -5.96 -5.88 10.33
C ASN A 19 -6.79 -6.70 11.33
N ARG A 20 -6.88 -8.01 11.09
CA ARG A 20 -7.72 -8.93 11.86
C ARG A 20 -7.37 -8.87 13.36
N GLY A 21 -8.38 -8.68 14.20
CA GLY A 21 -8.22 -8.65 15.66
C GLY A 21 -7.54 -7.39 16.19
N THR A 22 -7.49 -6.32 15.40
CA THR A 22 -6.88 -5.05 15.80
C THR A 22 -7.72 -3.84 15.35
N GLU A 23 -7.31 -2.64 15.75
CA GLU A 23 -7.81 -1.34 15.28
C GLU A 23 -6.81 -0.64 14.35
N ARG A 24 -5.99 -1.43 13.64
CA ARG A 24 -4.95 -0.94 12.72
C ARG A 24 -5.24 -1.38 11.31
N PHE A 25 -4.58 -0.74 10.34
CA PHE A 25 -4.79 -0.98 8.92
C PHE A 25 -3.49 -1.35 8.22
N SER A 26 -3.62 -2.23 7.24
CA SER A 26 -2.61 -2.37 6.20
C SER A 26 -2.89 -1.38 5.07
N GLY A 27 -1.93 -0.54 4.73
CA GLY A 27 -2.00 0.37 3.59
C GLY A 27 -1.27 -0.20 2.37
N ARG A 28 -1.93 -0.30 1.22
CA ARG A 28 -1.33 -0.81 -0.02
C ARG A 28 -0.83 0.31 -0.94
N ILE A 29 0.44 0.27 -1.31
CA ILE A 29 1.01 1.15 -2.34
C ILE A 29 0.73 0.60 -3.73
N VAL A 30 0.17 1.43 -4.62
CA VAL A 30 -0.05 1.08 -6.02
C VAL A 30 1.24 1.25 -6.79
N THR A 31 1.61 0.22 -7.55
CA THR A 31 2.85 0.17 -8.33
C THR A 31 2.56 0.03 -9.81
N ALA A 32 3.45 0.53 -10.66
CA ALA A 32 3.45 0.19 -12.08
C ALA A 32 4.05 -1.21 -12.28
N ALA A 33 3.20 -2.25 -12.23
CA ALA A 33 3.60 -3.65 -12.42
C ALA A 33 4.72 -4.15 -11.49
N GLY A 34 4.74 -3.66 -10.24
CA GLY A 34 5.75 -4.05 -9.24
C GLY A 34 7.12 -3.43 -9.38
N LEU A 35 7.25 -2.44 -10.26
CA LEU A 35 8.47 -1.65 -10.36
C LEU A 35 8.52 -0.65 -9.20
N PHE A 36 9.67 -0.62 -8.53
CA PHE A 36 10.05 0.42 -7.59
C PHE A 36 11.47 0.88 -7.90
N THR A 37 11.68 2.19 -7.83
CA THR A 37 13.00 2.81 -7.77
C THR A 37 13.60 2.69 -6.36
N PRO A 38 14.92 2.91 -6.19
CA PRO A 38 15.53 2.93 -4.87
C PRO A 38 14.89 3.96 -3.93
N ASP A 39 14.55 5.15 -4.41
CA ASP A 39 13.97 6.22 -3.60
C ASP A 39 12.53 5.91 -3.18
N GLU A 40 11.76 5.25 -4.04
CA GLU A 40 10.43 4.74 -3.69
C GLU A 40 10.54 3.63 -2.63
N LEU A 41 11.50 2.70 -2.73
CA LEU A 41 11.70 1.68 -1.69
C LEU A 41 12.13 2.29 -0.35
N ARG A 42 13.01 3.30 -0.37
CA ARG A 42 13.36 4.06 0.84
C ARG A 42 12.12 4.72 1.44
N THR A 43 11.27 5.32 0.60
CA THR A 43 10.01 5.93 1.03
C THR A 43 9.06 4.89 1.65
N VAL A 44 8.94 3.71 1.06
CA VAL A 44 8.13 2.61 1.61
C VAL A 44 8.68 2.17 2.98
N ALA A 45 9.99 2.07 3.15
CA ALA A 45 10.60 1.76 4.44
C ALA A 45 10.30 2.85 5.48
N GLU A 46 10.46 4.13 5.12
CA GLU A 46 10.13 5.26 6.01
C GLU A 46 8.65 5.30 6.39
N LEU A 47 7.76 5.01 5.44
CA LEU A 47 6.33 4.92 5.71
C LEU A 47 6.02 3.81 6.73
N ALA A 48 6.68 2.66 6.61
CA ALA A 48 6.51 1.51 7.50
C ALA A 48 6.93 1.86 8.94
N GLU A 49 8.06 2.57 9.06
CA GLU A 49 8.64 2.97 10.33
C GLU A 49 7.84 4.09 11.01
N LYS A 50 7.43 5.13 10.27
CA LYS A 50 6.76 6.32 10.82
C LYS A 50 5.27 6.09 11.12
N PHE A 51 4.58 5.37 10.23
CA PHE A 51 3.12 5.26 10.26
C PHE A 51 2.63 3.85 10.59
N GLY A 52 3.42 2.81 10.30
CA GLY A 52 3.06 1.41 10.51
C GLY A 52 3.71 0.79 11.75
N ASN A 53 3.99 -0.51 11.65
CA ASN A 53 4.70 -1.30 12.67
C ASN A 53 6.11 -1.74 12.21
N GLY A 54 6.66 -1.07 11.20
CA GLY A 54 7.96 -1.40 10.59
C GLY A 54 7.95 -2.57 9.61
N LYS A 55 6.79 -3.21 9.36
CA LYS A 55 6.69 -4.33 8.42
C LYS A 55 6.12 -3.90 7.08
N VAL A 56 6.75 -4.42 6.03
CA VAL A 56 6.30 -4.32 4.65
C VAL A 56 6.13 -5.74 4.13
N ILE A 57 4.98 -6.04 3.54
CA ILE A 57 4.70 -7.32 2.91
C ILE A 57 4.44 -7.12 1.42
N MET A 58 5.10 -7.93 0.60
CA MET A 58 4.86 -7.96 -0.83
C MET A 58 3.65 -8.85 -1.13
N THR A 59 2.81 -8.40 -2.05
CA THR A 59 1.59 -9.11 -2.42
C THR A 59 1.77 -9.91 -3.71
N SER A 60 0.91 -10.90 -3.94
CA SER A 60 0.88 -11.66 -5.20
C SER A 60 0.55 -10.82 -6.44
N ARG A 61 0.10 -9.57 -6.26
CA ARG A 61 -0.12 -8.60 -7.35
C ARG A 61 1.02 -7.59 -7.47
N LEU A 62 2.20 -7.93 -6.94
CA LEU A 62 3.42 -7.14 -7.03
C LEU A 62 3.35 -5.75 -6.37
N ALA A 63 2.36 -5.51 -5.51
CA ALA A 63 2.28 -4.30 -4.69
C ALA A 63 2.96 -4.49 -3.34
N ALA A 64 3.42 -3.40 -2.72
CA ALA A 64 3.89 -3.37 -1.34
C ALA A 64 2.78 -2.94 -0.40
N GLU A 65 2.65 -3.60 0.75
CA GLU A 65 1.63 -3.33 1.75
C GLU A 65 2.29 -3.10 3.12
N LEU A 66 1.98 -1.97 3.75
CA LEU A 66 2.54 -1.56 5.04
C LEU A 66 1.57 -1.92 6.15
N GLU A 67 2.01 -2.64 7.17
CA GLU A 67 1.12 -3.13 8.23
C GLU A 67 1.03 -2.16 9.42
N GLY A 68 -0.10 -2.22 10.13
CA GLY A 68 -0.20 -1.66 11.48
C GLY A 68 -0.39 -0.16 11.58
N ILE A 69 -0.93 0.48 10.53
CA ILE A 69 -1.21 1.92 10.48
C ILE A 69 -2.43 2.26 11.35
N PRO A 70 -2.30 3.14 12.37
CA PRO A 70 -3.45 3.62 13.13
C PRO A 70 -4.40 4.45 12.27
N PHE A 71 -5.71 4.40 12.54
CA PHE A 71 -6.74 5.09 11.74
C PHE A 71 -6.44 6.59 11.58
N GLU A 72 -6.09 7.24 12.68
CA GLU A 72 -5.80 8.67 12.78
C GLU A 72 -4.57 9.11 11.98
N LYS A 73 -3.64 8.18 11.72
CA LYS A 73 -2.42 8.45 10.94
C LYS A 73 -2.60 8.26 9.44
N ILE A 74 -3.73 7.72 8.98
CA ILE A 74 -3.98 7.45 7.56
C ILE A 74 -3.84 8.73 6.70
N PRO A 75 -4.44 9.89 7.04
CA PRO A 75 -4.31 11.09 6.22
C PRO A 75 -2.86 11.59 6.11
N GLU A 76 -2.09 11.48 7.19
CA GLU A 76 -0.68 11.88 7.21
C GLU A 76 0.19 10.94 6.37
N ALA A 77 -0.04 9.63 6.48
CA ALA A 77 0.64 8.62 5.67
C ALA A 77 0.36 8.82 4.17
N GLU A 78 -0.90 9.09 3.80
CA GLU A 78 -1.27 9.41 2.41
C GLU A 78 -0.53 10.64 1.92
N LYS A 79 -0.54 11.74 2.68
CA LYS A 79 0.17 12.96 2.30
C LYS A 79 1.66 12.71 2.11
N PHE A 80 2.29 12.01 3.05
CA PHE A 80 3.71 11.67 3.01
C PHE A 80 4.09 10.84 1.78
N ALA A 81 3.24 9.87 1.42
CA ALA A 81 3.43 9.05 0.22
C ALA A 81 3.29 9.90 -1.05
N ASN A 82 2.23 10.70 -1.16
CA ASN A 82 1.94 11.49 -2.35
C ASN A 82 3.04 12.53 -2.65
N GLU A 83 3.59 13.18 -1.62
CA GLU A 83 4.71 14.12 -1.76
C GLU A 83 5.98 13.47 -2.33
N ARG A 84 6.09 12.13 -2.25
CA ARG A 84 7.21 11.33 -2.73
C ARG A 84 6.85 10.47 -3.95
N GLY A 85 5.74 10.77 -4.60
CA GLY A 85 5.30 10.08 -5.83
C GLY A 85 4.66 8.71 -5.62
N LEU A 86 4.41 8.30 -4.36
CA LEU A 86 3.72 7.05 -4.04
C LEU A 86 2.26 7.30 -3.66
N TYR A 87 1.39 6.32 -3.92
CA TYR A 87 -0.04 6.47 -3.65
C TYR A 87 -0.63 5.18 -3.05
N PHE A 88 -1.49 5.35 -2.03
CA PHE A 88 -2.25 4.25 -1.43
C PHE A 88 -3.50 3.91 -2.23
N GLY A 89 -3.72 2.63 -2.56
CA GLY A 89 -4.89 2.26 -3.35
C GLY A 89 -4.97 0.78 -3.73
N GLY A 90 -5.69 0.49 -4.82
CA GLY A 90 -5.84 -0.88 -5.32
C GLY A 90 -6.73 -1.78 -4.45
N THR A 91 -7.58 -1.17 -3.62
CA THR A 91 -8.57 -1.83 -2.74
C THR A 91 -9.99 -1.31 -3.02
N GLY A 92 -11.00 -1.99 -2.47
CA GLY A 92 -12.40 -1.66 -2.72
C GLY A 92 -12.90 -2.12 -4.09
N ALA A 93 -14.01 -1.53 -4.54
CA ALA A 93 -14.65 -1.77 -5.84
C ALA A 93 -13.99 -0.90 -6.94
N LYS A 94 -12.67 -1.07 -7.10
CA LYS A 94 -11.83 -0.37 -8.09
C LYS A 94 -11.00 -1.41 -8.85
N ILE A 95 -10.44 -1.00 -9.99
CA ILE A 95 -9.44 -1.81 -10.71
C ILE A 95 -8.29 -2.12 -9.75
N ARG A 96 -7.91 -3.39 -9.69
CA ARG A 96 -6.80 -3.86 -8.86
C ARG A 96 -5.47 -3.55 -9.55
N PRO A 97 -4.34 -3.53 -8.81
CA PRO A 97 -3.04 -3.26 -9.42
C PRO A 97 -2.79 -4.15 -10.63
N VAL A 98 -2.38 -3.53 -11.74
CA VAL A 98 -2.03 -4.23 -12.98
C VAL A 98 -0.71 -4.94 -12.76
N THR A 99 -0.70 -6.24 -13.00
CA THR A 99 0.48 -7.10 -12.89
C THR A 99 1.08 -7.36 -14.26
N ALA A 100 2.39 -7.42 -14.36
CA ALA A 100 3.07 -7.81 -15.59
C ALA A 100 4.24 -8.76 -15.28
N CYS A 101 4.69 -9.46 -16.32
CA CYS A 101 6.00 -10.08 -16.30
C CYS A 101 7.08 -8.99 -16.20
N LYS A 102 8.31 -9.34 -15.78
CA LYS A 102 9.49 -8.45 -15.87
C LYS A 102 9.83 -7.97 -17.30
N GLY A 103 9.07 -8.43 -18.30
CA GLY A 103 9.08 -7.95 -19.67
C GLY A 103 10.42 -8.12 -20.35
N THR A 104 10.82 -7.11 -21.12
CA THR A 104 12.03 -7.11 -21.96
C THR A 104 13.33 -7.21 -21.18
N THR A 105 13.32 -7.01 -19.85
CA THR A 105 14.46 -7.29 -18.97
C THR A 105 14.84 -8.79 -18.99
N CYS A 106 13.90 -9.67 -19.32
CA CYS A 106 14.12 -11.11 -19.42
C CYS A 106 14.04 -11.59 -20.85
N ILE A 107 14.98 -12.43 -21.27
CA ILE A 107 14.91 -13.14 -22.55
C ILE A 107 13.70 -14.10 -22.65
N TYR A 108 13.09 -14.44 -21.51
CA TYR A 108 11.87 -15.24 -21.40
C TYR A 108 10.66 -14.38 -20.96
N GLY A 109 10.73 -13.06 -21.13
CA GLY A 109 9.64 -12.15 -20.78
C GLY A 109 8.40 -12.41 -21.63
N ASN A 110 7.21 -12.29 -21.02
CA ASN A 110 5.93 -12.45 -21.71
C ASN A 110 5.36 -11.10 -22.24
N ILE A 111 6.24 -10.14 -22.56
CA ILE A 111 5.92 -8.85 -23.21
C ILE A 111 6.69 -8.79 -24.52
#